data_AF-A0A7I6GY09-F1
#
_entry.id   AF-A0A7I6GY09-F1
#
_cell.length_a   1.000
_cell.length_b   1.000
_cell.length_c   1.000
_cell.angle_alpha   90.00
_cell.angle_beta   90.00
_cell.angle_gamma   90.00
#
_symmetry.space_group_name_H-M   'P 1'
#
loop_
_entity.id
_entity.type
_entity.pdbx_description
1 polymer ?
#
loop_
_entity_poly.entity_id
_entity_poly.type
_entity_poly.pdbx_seq_one_letter_code
_entity_poly.pdbx_strand_id
1 'polypeptide(L)' 'MGFVNLFLHGIIKSNKIIKNVVIEKDTNNKYYISVAVECLDAKNNNKTRDDKK' A
#
# COMPACT_ATOMS: atom_id res chain seq x y z
N MET A 1 25.73 -5.07 -10.49
CA MET A 1 24.33 -5.10 -10.01
C MET A 1 24.16 -3.91 -9.09
N GLY A 2 23.34 -2.93 -9.46
CA GLY A 2 23.07 -1.76 -8.62
C GLY A 2 21.84 -2.01 -7.74
N PHE A 3 21.89 -1.60 -6.48
CA PHE A 3 20.76 -1.67 -5.57
C PHE A 3 20.10 -0.30 -5.50
N VAL A 4 18.77 -0.24 -5.59
CA VAL A 4 17.98 0.99 -5.39
C VAL A 4 17.32 0.90 -4.02
N ASN A 5 17.70 1.80 -3.12
CA ASN A 5 17.05 1.95 -1.83
C ASN A 5 15.89 2.93 -1.97
N LEU A 6 14.66 2.44 -1.84
CA LEU A 6 13.45 3.24 -1.92
C LEU A 6 12.89 3.50 -0.52
N PHE A 7 12.93 4.75 -0.09
CA PHE A 7 12.30 5.19 1.16
C PHE A 7 10.96 5.86 0.84
N LEU A 8 9.85 5.21 1.21
CA LEU A 8 8.53 5.81 1.07
C LEU A 8 8.23 6.68 2.29
N HIS A 9 8.51 7.98 2.20
CA HIS A 9 8.19 8.93 3.26
C HIS A 9 6.76 9.45 3.08
N GLY A 10 5.82 8.88 3.82
CA GLY A 10 4.44 9.32 3.84
C GLY A 10 3.72 8.83 5.10
N ILE A 11 2.66 9.54 5.50
CA ILE A 11 1.77 9.09 6.58
C ILE A 11 0.98 7.88 6.04
N ILE A 12 1.59 6.70 6.10
CA ILE A 12 0.89 5.43 5.97
C ILE A 12 0.06 5.34 7.26
N LYS A 13 -1.16 5.87 7.20
CA LYS A 13 -2.15 5.60 8.25
C LYS A 13 -2.22 4.08 8.40
N SER A 14 -2.36 3.57 9.61
CA SER A 14 -2.32 2.12 9.92
C SER A 14 -3.30 1.26 9.12
N ASN A 15 -4.24 1.90 8.43
CA ASN A 15 -5.22 1.30 7.56
C ASN A 15 -4.78 1.23 6.09
N LYS A 16 -3.54 1.60 5.74
CA LYS A 16 -2.99 1.53 4.38
C LYS A 16 -1.93 0.43 4.30
N ILE A 17 -2.08 -0.48 3.35
CA ILE A 17 -1.14 -1.58 3.09
C ILE A 17 -0.56 -1.42 1.69
N ILE A 18 0.77 -1.48 1.58
CA ILE A 18 1.44 -1.54 0.27
C ILE A 18 1.35 -2.98 -0.21
N LYS A 19 0.68 -3.21 -1.33
CA LYS A 19 0.51 -4.55 -1.92
C LYS A 19 1.64 -4.91 -2.88
N ASN A 20 2.09 -3.94 -3.67
CA ASN A 20 3.05 -4.19 -4.72
C ASN A 20 3.93 -2.96 -4.96
N VAL A 21 5.20 -3.21 -5.26
CA VAL A 21 6.16 -2.20 -5.71
C VAL A 21 6.82 -2.76 -6.96
N VAL A 22 6.65 -2.07 -8.08
CA VAL A 22 7.27 -2.46 -9.35
C VAL A 22 8.24 -1.37 -9.75
N ILE A 23 9.44 -1.79 -10.17
CA ILE A 23 10.46 -0.91 -10.73
C ILE A 23 10.67 -1.34 -12.17
N GLU A 24 10.38 -0.45 -13.10
CA GLU A 24 10.54 -0.70 -14.53
C GLU A 24 11.57 0.26 -15.11
N LYS A 25 12.27 -0.20 -16.13
CA LYS A 25 13.25 0.60 -16.87
C LYS A 25 12.80 0.66 -18.32
N ASP A 26 12.57 1.85 -18.84
CA ASP A 26 12.21 2.01 -20.26
C ASP A 26 13.44 1.88 -21.17
N THR A 27 13.18 1.86 -22.49
CA THR A 27 14.22 1.84 -23.52
C THR A 27 15.07 3.11 -23.57
N ASN A 28 14.61 4.20 -22.94
CA ASN A 28 15.34 5.47 -22.79
C ASN A 28 16.10 5.55 -21.47
N ASN A 29 16.32 4.41 -20.78
CA ASN A 29 17.07 4.35 -19.54
C ASN A 29 16.41 5.08 -18.35
N LYS A 30 15.12 5.43 -18.46
CA LYS A 30 14.33 6.03 -17.37
C LYS A 30 13.78 4.95 -16.47
N TYR A 31 13.81 5.20 -15.16
CA TYR A 31 13.24 4.30 -14.17
C TYR A 31 11.87 4.80 -13.72
N TYR A 32 10.91 3.89 -13.67
CA TYR A 32 9.56 4.14 -13.20
C TYR A 32 9.30 3.28 -11.96
N ILE A 33 8.71 3.89 -10.95
CA ILE A 33 8.34 3.22 -9.70
C ILE A 33 6.83 3.29 -9.58
N SER A 34 6.18 2.13 -9.59
CA SER A 34 4.74 2.01 -9.40
C SER A 34 4.47 1.34 -8.06
N VAL A 35 3.69 2.02 -7.21
CA VAL A 35 3.34 1.53 -5.88
C VAL A 35 1.83 1.34 -5.82
N ALA A 36 1.40 0.09 -5.60
CA ALA A 36 0.00 -0.23 -5.36
C ALA A 36 -0.28 -0.19 -3.85
N VAL A 37 -1.23 0.65 -3.44
CA VAL A 37 -1.63 0.83 -2.04
C VAL A 37 -3.12 0.48 -1.89
N GLU A 38 -3.44 -0.38 -0.93
CA GLU A 38 -4.80 -0.66 -0.50
C GLU A 38 -5.11 0.12 0.79
N CYS A 39 -6.29 0.74 0.85
CA CYS A 39 -6.83 1.30 2.08
C CYS A 39 -7.86 0.33 2.66
N LEU A 40 -7.53 -0.31 3.78
CA LEU A 40 -8.50 -0.98 4.63
C LEU A 40 -9.41 0.08 5.26
N ASP A 41 -10.69 0.08 4.92
CA ASP A 41 -11.65 0.96 5.58
C ASP A 41 -11.88 0.45 7.01
N ALA A 42 -11.54 1.24 8.03
CA ALA A 42 -11.66 0.85 9.44
C ALA A 42 -13.13 0.79 9.93
N LYS A 43 -14.11 1.09 9.05
CA LYS A 43 -15.54 0.99 9.34
C LYS A 43 -16.14 -0.31 8.83
N ASN A 44 -15.60 -1.46 9.25
CA ASN A 44 -16.49 -2.60 9.45
C ASN A 44 -17.14 -2.43 10.82
N ASN A 45 -18.22 -1.64 10.86
CA ASN A 45 -19.16 -1.66 11.97
C ASN A 45 -19.89 -3.02 11.94
N ASN A 46 -19.18 -4.13 12.15
CA ASN A 46 -19.79 -5.35 12.59
C ASN A 46 -20.20 -5.12 14.05
N LYS A 47 -21.25 -4.32 14.25
CA LYS A 47 -22.08 -4.44 15.43
C LYS A 47 -22.66 -5.83 15.33
N THR A 48 -21.96 -6.82 15.89
CA THR A 48 -22.61 -8.05 16.32
C THR A 48 -23.81 -7.58 17.13
N ARG A 49 -25.01 -7.74 16.60
CA ARG A 49 -26.24 -7.55 17.38
C ARG A 49 -26.14 -8.58 18.49
N ASP A 50 -25.71 -8.11 19.66
CA ASP A 50 -25.85 -8.84 20.91
C ASP A 50 -27.36 -8.84 21.21
N ASP A 51 -28.09 -9.67 20.49
CA ASP A 51 -29.47 -10.01 20.83
C ASP A 51 -29.40 -10.89 22.09
N LYS A 52 -29.16 -10.24 23.24
CA LYS A 52 -29.34 -10.84 24.56
C LYS A 52 -30.82 -11.17 24.72
N LYS A 53 -31.11 -12.47 24.66
CA LYS A 53 -32.38 -13.08 25.06
C LYS A 53 -32.42 -13.31 26.56
#